data_AF-A0A815CTP2-F1
#
_entry.id   AF-A0A815CTP2-F1
#
_cell.length_a   1.000
_cell.length_b   1.000
_cell.length_c   1.000
_cell.angle_alpha   90.00
_cell.angle_beta   90.00
_cell.angle_gamma   90.00
#
_symmetry.space_group_name_H-M   'P 1'
#
loop_
_entity.id
_entity.type
_entity.pdbx_description
1 polymer ?
#
loop_
_entity_poly.entity_id
_entity_poly.type
_entity_poly.pdbx_seq_one_letter_code
_entity_poly.pdbx_strand_id
1 'polypeptide(L)'
;MTERRILNEHHWKESLFGCCSDLSTCCYGCFCTACLFGENVRKTSTDAGFFGGCCGYFLTQAGCCCLVHKPARIRFREAYGLQEGHGLASDFCASWCCSACGVCQEAREIKSQ
;
A
#
# COMPACT_ATOMS: atom_id res chain seq x y z
N MET A 1 -36.53 -14.75 4.26
CA MET A 1 -35.99 -14.06 3.06
C MET A 1 -35.05 -12.98 3.54
N THR A 2 -34.03 -13.45 4.26
CA THR A 2 -33.03 -12.67 4.99
C THR A 2 -31.77 -12.72 4.13
N GLU A 3 -30.89 -11.73 4.27
CA GLU A 3 -29.53 -11.74 3.71
C GLU A 3 -29.34 -11.23 2.27
N ARG A 4 -29.95 -10.08 1.96
CA ARG A 4 -29.37 -9.15 0.97
C ARG A 4 -28.64 -7.99 1.67
N ARG A 5 -27.92 -8.28 2.76
CA ARG A 5 -26.87 -7.40 3.25
C ARG A 5 -25.67 -7.70 2.36
N ILE A 6 -25.63 -7.06 1.21
CA ILE A 6 -24.43 -6.92 0.40
C ILE A 6 -23.42 -6.29 1.38
N LEU A 7 -22.57 -7.11 1.99
CA LEU A 7 -21.32 -6.60 2.53
C LEU A 7 -20.68 -5.97 1.31
N ASN A 8 -20.55 -4.65 1.32
CA ASN A 8 -19.77 -3.96 0.32
C ASN A 8 -18.34 -4.43 0.59
N GLU A 9 -17.96 -5.56 0.00
CA GLU A 9 -16.65 -6.16 0.16
C GLU A 9 -15.66 -5.24 -0.58
N HIS A 10 -15.23 -4.19 0.10
CA HIS A 10 -14.23 -3.28 -0.40
C HIS A 10 -12.87 -4.01 -0.39
N HIS A 11 -12.62 -4.79 -1.43
CA HIS A 11 -11.29 -5.35 -1.71
C HIS A 11 -10.43 -4.31 -2.44
N TRP A 12 -9.12 -4.55 -2.51
CA TRP A 12 -8.24 -3.80 -3.40
C TRP A 12 -8.78 -3.86 -4.83
N LYS A 13 -9.04 -2.69 -5.45
CA LYS A 13 -9.39 -2.61 -6.87
C LYS A 13 -8.17 -2.95 -7.72
N GLU A 14 -7.00 -2.52 -7.26
CA GLU A 14 -5.72 -2.69 -7.94
C GLU A 14 -5.06 -4.02 -7.57
N SER A 15 -4.51 -4.72 -8.56
CA SER A 15 -3.77 -5.97 -8.33
C SER A 15 -2.35 -5.72 -7.82
N LEU A 16 -1.82 -6.61 -6.97
CA LEU A 16 -0.48 -6.44 -6.39
C LEU A 16 0.63 -6.35 -7.45
N PHE A 17 0.59 -7.20 -8.47
CA PHE A 17 1.56 -7.24 -9.56
C PHE A 17 1.11 -6.44 -10.81
N GLY A 18 0.07 -5.62 -10.67
CA GLY A 18 -0.42 -4.74 -11.74
C GLY A 18 0.38 -3.43 -11.88
N CYS A 19 1.59 -3.32 -11.34
CA CYS A 19 2.36 -2.07 -11.40
C CYS A 19 2.65 -1.64 -12.84
N CYS A 20 2.87 -2.58 -13.77
CA CYS A 20 3.12 -2.26 -15.19
C CYS A 20 1.90 -1.67 -15.92
N SER A 21 0.70 -1.70 -15.34
CA SER A 21 -0.48 -1.02 -15.88
C SER A 21 -0.36 0.50 -15.82
N ASP A 22 0.47 1.02 -14.89
CA ASP A 22 0.83 2.43 -14.76
C ASP A 22 2.35 2.54 -14.73
N LEU A 23 2.96 2.64 -15.92
CA LEU A 23 4.41 2.67 -16.07
C LEU A 23 5.05 3.84 -15.32
N SER A 24 4.36 4.98 -15.19
CA SER A 24 4.88 6.11 -14.42
C SER A 24 5.01 5.77 -12.95
N THR A 25 3.97 5.18 -12.35
CA THR A 25 4.03 4.72 -10.96
C THR A 25 5.00 3.55 -10.78
N CYS A 26 5.06 2.63 -11.74
CA CYS A 26 6.04 1.53 -11.73
C CYS A 26 7.47 2.05 -11.70
N CYS A 27 7.85 2.91 -12.64
CA CYS A 27 9.19 3.51 -12.68
C CYS A 27 9.49 4.29 -11.40
N TYR A 28 8.56 5.12 -10.92
CA TYR A 28 8.77 5.88 -9.69
C TYR A 28 8.93 4.96 -8.47
N GLY A 29 8.12 3.90 -8.36
CA GLY A 29 8.25 2.90 -7.31
C GLY A 29 9.54 2.08 -7.40
N CYS A 30 10.07 1.82 -8.60
CA CYS A 30 11.35 1.14 -8.79
C CYS A 30 12.56 2.02 -8.46
N PHE A 31 12.54 3.29 -8.85
CA PHE A 31 13.69 4.20 -8.69
C PHE A 31 13.66 5.00 -7.38
N CYS A 32 12.49 5.28 -6.81
CA CYS A 32 12.36 5.85 -5.47
C CYS A 32 11.12 5.31 -4.72
N THR A 33 11.18 4.05 -4.28
CA THR A 33 10.11 3.44 -3.47
C THR A 33 9.83 4.23 -2.18
N ALA A 34 10.87 4.76 -1.53
CA ALA A 34 10.75 5.54 -0.30
C ALA A 34 9.95 6.84 -0.52
N CYS A 35 10.22 7.56 -1.60
CA CYS A 35 9.48 8.77 -1.95
C CYS A 35 8.01 8.47 -2.22
N LEU A 36 7.74 7.42 -3.00
CA LEU A 36 6.36 7.00 -3.31
C LEU A 36 5.61 6.56 -2.05
N PHE A 37 6.27 5.81 -1.16
CA PHE A 37 5.69 5.42 0.12
C PHE A 37 5.37 6.63 1.00
N GLY A 38 6.29 7.59 1.12
CA GLY A 38 6.04 8.83 1.85
C GLY A 38 4.87 9.63 1.30
N GLU A 39 4.68 9.62 -0.03
CA GLU A 39 3.54 10.24 -0.67
C GLU A 39 2.22 9.52 -0.37
N ASN A 40 2.21 8.17 -0.40
CA ASN A 40 1.05 7.38 -0.03
C ASN A 40 0.65 7.65 1.43
N VAL A 41 1.62 7.58 2.36
CA VAL A 41 1.38 7.85 3.79
C VAL A 41 0.80 9.24 4.01
N ARG A 42 1.33 10.26 3.34
CA ARG A 42 0.78 11.63 3.42
C ARG A 42 -0.69 11.71 2.98
N LYS A 43 -1.09 10.89 2.00
CA LYS A 43 -2.46 10.91 1.45
C LYS A 43 -3.44 10.08 2.29
N THR A 44 -2.96 9.10 3.06
CA THR A 44 -3.81 8.15 3.78
C THR A 44 -3.78 8.30 5.30
N SER A 45 -2.78 8.99 5.85
CA SER A 45 -2.63 9.21 7.30
C SER A 45 -2.69 10.70 7.62
N THR A 46 -3.53 11.09 8.58
CA THR A 46 -3.62 12.49 9.06
C THR A 46 -2.44 12.89 9.94
N ASP A 47 -1.81 11.93 10.60
CA ASP A 47 -0.81 12.18 11.65
C ASP A 47 0.64 12.02 11.16
N ALA A 48 0.84 11.50 9.94
CA ALA A 48 2.16 11.17 9.40
C ALA A 48 2.49 11.99 8.15
N GLY A 49 3.50 12.85 8.26
CA GLY A 49 3.98 13.67 7.14
C GLY A 49 4.83 12.89 6.14
N PHE A 50 4.95 13.43 4.92
CA PHE A 50 5.76 12.87 3.83
C PHE A 50 7.17 12.48 4.25
N PHE A 51 7.88 13.37 4.96
CA PHE A 51 9.25 13.13 5.40
C PHE A 51 9.36 11.98 6.40
N GLY A 52 8.37 11.81 7.28
CA GLY A 52 8.34 10.69 8.23
C GLY A 52 8.18 9.35 7.53
N GLY A 53 7.25 9.28 6.56
CA GLY A 53 7.07 8.08 5.73
C GLY A 53 8.29 7.79 4.85
N CYS A 54 8.79 8.80 4.13
CA CYS A 54 9.91 8.66 3.20
C CYS A 54 11.20 8.25 3.92
N CYS A 55 11.62 9.01 4.94
CA CYS A 55 12.84 8.69 5.68
C CYS A 55 12.72 7.38 6.46
N GLY A 56 11.56 7.09 7.06
CA GLY A 56 11.31 5.84 7.77
C GLY A 56 11.40 4.61 6.85
N TYR A 57 10.88 4.72 5.63
CA TYR A 57 11.01 3.66 4.62
C TYR A 57 12.46 3.53 4.12
N PHE A 58 13.12 4.65 3.82
CA PHE A 58 14.52 4.66 3.37
C PHE A 58 15.44 3.95 4.36
N LEU A 59 15.31 4.27 5.65
CA LEU A 59 16.13 3.67 6.73
C LEU A 59 15.89 2.17 6.91
N THR A 60 14.74 1.66 6.46
CA THR A 60 14.37 0.24 6.61
C THR A 60 14.52 -0.56 5.31
N GLN A 61 14.97 0.05 4.21
CA GLN A 61 15.12 -0.64 2.92
C GLN A 61 16.11 -1.81 2.94
N ALA A 62 17.08 -1.82 3.84
CA ALA A 62 18.10 -2.88 3.97
C ALA A 62 17.58 -4.21 4.58
N GLY A 63 16.30 -4.55 4.37
CA GLY A 63 15.70 -5.81 4.79
C GLY A 63 14.64 -5.71 5.90
N CYS A 64 14.38 -4.51 6.43
CA CYS A 64 13.42 -4.29 7.51
C CYS A 64 12.17 -3.51 7.07
N CYS A 65 11.97 -3.30 5.77
CA CYS A 65 10.90 -2.45 5.23
C CYS A 65 9.50 -2.92 5.62
N CYS A 66 9.32 -4.22 5.92
CA CYS A 66 8.07 -4.75 6.42
C CYS A 66 7.63 -4.15 7.76
N LEU A 67 8.56 -3.67 8.59
CA LEU A 67 8.26 -3.04 9.90
C LEU A 67 7.53 -1.71 9.75
N VAL A 68 7.78 -0.99 8.66
CA VAL A 68 7.12 0.29 8.35
C VAL A 68 5.97 0.13 7.36
N HIS A 69 6.10 -0.81 6.42
CA HIS A 69 5.11 -0.99 5.36
C HIS A 69 3.85 -1.68 5.88
N LYS A 70 3.97 -2.70 6.75
CA LYS A 70 2.79 -3.39 7.30
C LYS A 70 1.86 -2.46 8.10
N PRO A 71 2.34 -1.66 9.07
CA PRO A 71 1.46 -0.74 9.78
C PRO A 71 0.83 0.31 8.86
N ALA A 72 1.57 0.82 7.87
CA ALA A 72 1.04 1.76 6.90
C ALA A 72 -0.07 1.15 6.03
N ARG A 73 0.07 -0.12 5.65
CA ARG A 73 -0.95 -0.85 4.89
C ARG A 73 -2.20 -1.15 5.71
N ILE A 74 -2.06 -1.42 7.02
CA ILE A 74 -3.22 -1.51 7.94
C ILE A 74 -3.96 -0.18 7.97
N ARG A 75 -3.25 0.93 8.19
CA ARG A 75 -3.85 2.28 8.16
C ARG A 75 -4.49 2.62 6.82
N PHE A 76 -3.89 2.17 5.72
CA PHE A 76 -4.49 2.32 4.39
C PHE A 76 -5.86 1.62 4.32
N ARG A 77 -5.93 0.38 4.80
CA ARG A 77 -7.21 -0.36 4.84
C ARG A 77 -8.23 0.33 5.72
N GLU A 78 -7.83 0.82 6.89
CA GLU A 78 -8.70 1.60 7.78
C GLU A 78 -9.21 2.88 7.10
N ALA A 79 -8.34 3.60 6.40
CA ALA A 79 -8.68 4.85 5.72
C ALA A 79 -9.71 4.68 4.59
N TYR A 80 -9.68 3.54 3.89
CA TYR A 80 -10.58 3.26 2.75
C TYR A 80 -11.60 2.15 3.03
N GLY A 81 -11.74 1.69 4.28
CA GLY A 81 -12.68 0.64 4.67
C GLY A 81 -12.45 -0.71 3.98
N LEU A 82 -11.19 -1.03 3.61
CA LEU A 82 -10.87 -2.24 2.87
C LEU A 82 -10.88 -3.48 3.78
N GLN A 83 -11.52 -4.57 3.34
CA GLN A 83 -11.50 -5.85 4.06
C GLN A 83 -10.16 -6.58 3.86
N GLU A 84 -9.79 -7.42 4.84
CA GLU A 84 -8.61 -8.29 4.77
C GLU A 84 -8.85 -9.49 3.82
N GLY A 85 -9.08 -9.24 2.53
CA GLY A 85 -9.51 -10.28 1.59
C GLY A 85 -8.51 -11.44 1.40
N HIS A 86 -7.22 -11.14 1.42
CA HIS A 86 -6.11 -12.10 1.31
C HIS A 86 -5.15 -11.80 2.46
N GLY A 87 -5.29 -12.53 3.57
CA GLY A 87 -4.71 -12.17 4.88
C GLY A 87 -3.20 -11.90 4.95
N LEU A 88 -2.71 -11.73 6.18
CA LEU A 88 -1.33 -11.37 6.59
C LEU A 88 -0.16 -11.94 5.74
N ALA A 89 -0.32 -13.11 5.12
CA ALA A 89 0.66 -13.75 4.25
C ALA A 89 0.85 -13.02 2.90
N SER A 90 -0.22 -12.53 2.26
CA SER A 90 -0.11 -11.73 1.03
C SER A 90 0.61 -10.42 1.31
N ASP A 91 0.31 -9.78 2.44
CA ASP A 91 1.00 -8.56 2.88
C ASP A 91 2.46 -8.82 3.28
N PHE A 92 2.78 -10.04 3.75
CA PHE A 92 4.16 -10.44 4.04
C PHE A 92 4.96 -10.62 2.75
N CYS A 93 4.44 -11.35 1.76
CA CYS A 93 5.08 -11.49 0.45
C CYS A 93 5.18 -10.15 -0.29
N ALA A 94 4.13 -9.31 -0.20
CA ALA A 94 4.14 -7.96 -0.74
C ALA A 94 5.21 -7.10 -0.06
N SER A 95 5.37 -7.17 1.26
CA SER A 95 6.37 -6.35 1.97
C SER A 95 7.80 -6.89 1.88
N TRP A 96 7.99 -8.19 1.67
CA TRP A 96 9.31 -8.85 1.72
C TRP A 96 9.89 -9.17 0.34
N CYS A 97 9.09 -9.73 -0.58
CA CYS A 97 9.55 -10.14 -1.91
C CYS A 97 9.35 -9.09 -3.00
N CYS A 98 8.35 -8.21 -2.87
CA CYS A 98 8.19 -7.07 -3.80
C CYS A 98 7.55 -5.85 -3.12
N SER A 99 8.28 -5.25 -2.17
CA SER A 99 7.80 -4.07 -1.42
C SER A 99 7.41 -2.91 -2.33
N ALA A 100 8.18 -2.69 -3.40
CA ALA A 100 7.86 -1.74 -4.45
C ALA A 100 6.51 -2.02 -5.13
N CYS A 101 6.16 -3.28 -5.42
CA CYS A 101 4.86 -3.64 -6.00
C CYS A 101 3.70 -3.26 -5.05
N GLY A 102 3.87 -3.52 -3.74
CA GLY A 102 2.88 -3.15 -2.73
C GLY A 102 2.67 -1.64 -2.62
N VAL A 103 3.76 -0.87 -2.60
CA VAL A 103 3.70 0.60 -2.60
C VAL A 103 3.09 1.15 -3.91
N CYS A 104 3.37 0.51 -5.04
CA CYS A 104 2.73 0.84 -6.32
C CYS A 104 1.24 0.49 -6.34
N GLN A 105 0.82 -0.61 -5.72
CA GLN A 105 -0.59 -0.98 -5.58
C GLN A 105 -1.34 0.11 -4.80
N GLU A 106 -0.81 0.52 -3.65
CA GLU A 106 -1.37 1.60 -2.83
C GLU A 106 -1.47 2.92 -3.62
N ALA A 107 -0.42 3.28 -4.36
CA ALA A 107 -0.39 4.51 -5.14
C ALA A 107 -1.46 4.51 -6.25
N ARG A 108 -1.68 3.38 -6.91
CA ARG A 108 -2.74 3.26 -7.93
C ARG A 108 -4.12 3.22 -7.28
N GLU A 109 -4.25 2.57 -6.13
CA GLU A 109 -5.52 2.53 -5.41
C GLU A 109 -5.91 3.96 -5.03
N ILE A 110 -5.01 4.78 -4.47
CA ILE A 110 -5.26 6.21 -4.18
C ILE A 110 -5.71 7.00 -5.42
N LYS A 111 -5.18 6.68 -6.61
CA LYS A 111 -5.62 7.32 -7.87
C LYS A 111 -7.00 6.84 -8.34
N SER A 112 -7.37 5.63 -7.96
CA SER A 112 -8.62 4.94 -8.32
C SER A 112 -9.74 5.07 -7.27
N GLN A 113 -9.49 5.80 -6.18
CA GLN A 113 -10.48 6.21 -5.17
C GLN A 113 -11.20 7.48 -5.62
#